data_AF-A0A6L5X3V1-F1
#
_entry.id   AF-A0A6L5X3V1-F1
#
_cell.length_a   1.000
_cell.length_b   1.000
_cell.length_c   1.000
_cell.angle_alpha   90.00
_cell.angle_beta   90.00
_cell.angle_gamma   90.00
#
_symmetry.space_group_name_H-M   'P 1'
#
loop_
_entity.id
_entity.type
_entity.pdbx_description
1 polymer ?
#
loop_
_entity_poly.entity_id
_entity_poly.type
_entity_poly.pdbx_seq_one_letter_code
_entity_poly.pdbx_strand_id
1 'polypeptide(L)'
;MTRYIITHGKKTESKKIVSMYTYSVELAESPEQAAAQYAEKHPDEVVHYAREATAYDRDMLGLGYLTDDECAAQMIALQDMYAHDKTELSAVEKRLMEYTPEEFSAHAAYQKSRQFESQNADGVFIGDIYYTEWGYDQTNVDFYQVVQLKGKHTAVLRQLEAKRGLSGTSYNGLTRPIRNAFKANTKPITVRTKYENHELTMRIERNYLRLAEFGKLYSYSVGA
;
A
#
# COMPACT_ATOMS: atom_id res chain seq x y z
N MET A 1 -26.07 -24.82 21.40
CA MET A 1 -24.87 -24.36 22.11
C MET A 1 -24.55 -23.00 21.52
N THR A 2 -24.82 -21.93 22.27
CA THR A 2 -24.63 -20.56 21.76
C THR A 2 -23.20 -20.14 22.07
N ARG A 3 -22.39 -19.89 21.03
CA ARG A 3 -21.06 -19.29 21.21
C ARG A 3 -21.16 -17.79 21.01
N TYR A 4 -20.60 -17.04 21.93
CA TYR A 4 -20.52 -15.59 21.81
C TYR A 4 -19.12 -15.17 21.40
N ILE A 5 -19.07 -14.23 20.46
CA ILE A 5 -17.83 -13.65 19.94
C ILE A 5 -17.73 -12.21 20.42
N ILE A 6 -16.75 -11.95 21.29
CA ILE A 6 -16.43 -10.62 21.78
C ILE A 6 -15.63 -9.90 20.70
N THR A 7 -16.25 -8.94 20.01
CA THR A 7 -15.57 -8.11 19.01
C THR A 7 -15.08 -6.81 19.66
N HIS A 8 -13.77 -6.55 19.59
CA HIS A 8 -13.20 -5.25 19.96
C HIS A 8 -13.11 -4.38 18.71
N GLY A 9 -14.00 -3.40 18.56
CA GLY A 9 -13.95 -2.43 17.48
C GLY A 9 -13.40 -1.09 17.93
N LYS A 10 -12.32 -0.61 17.31
CA LYS A 10 -11.85 0.77 17.46
C LYS A 10 -12.75 1.68 16.60
N LYS A 11 -13.64 2.45 17.23
CA LYS A 11 -14.54 3.39 16.57
C LYS A 11 -13.87 4.77 16.54
N THR A 12 -13.56 5.31 15.37
CA THR A 12 -13.24 6.74 15.21
C THR A 12 -14.50 7.51 14.76
N GLU A 13 -14.53 8.84 14.96
CA GLU A 13 -15.68 9.73 14.72
C GLU A 13 -16.39 9.51 13.37
N SER A 14 -15.68 8.97 12.38
CA SER A 14 -16.21 8.42 11.14
C SER A 14 -16.51 6.91 11.26
N LYS A 15 -17.61 6.50 11.92
CA LYS A 15 -18.24 5.14 11.91
C LYS A 15 -17.44 3.99 11.23
N LYS A 16 -16.25 3.64 11.71
CA LYS A 16 -15.42 2.55 11.14
C LYS A 16 -14.85 1.71 12.26
N ILE A 17 -14.86 0.39 12.06
CA ILE A 17 -14.26 -0.62 12.94
C ILE A 17 -12.91 -0.98 12.32
N VAL A 18 -11.81 -0.71 13.05
CA VAL A 18 -10.43 -0.77 12.48
C VAL A 18 -9.68 -2.09 12.78
N SER A 19 -10.20 -2.95 13.66
CA SER A 19 -9.71 -4.32 13.83
C SER A 19 -10.79 -5.16 14.48
N MET A 20 -10.80 -6.48 14.25
CA MET A 20 -11.78 -7.40 14.84
C MET A 20 -11.04 -8.63 15.35
N TYR A 21 -10.96 -8.75 16.68
CA TYR A 21 -10.47 -9.96 17.35
C TYR A 21 -11.69 -10.78 17.78
N THR A 22 -11.66 -12.09 17.54
CA THR A 22 -12.80 -12.99 17.69
C THR A 22 -12.41 -14.17 18.57
N TYR A 23 -13.12 -14.38 19.68
CA TYR A 23 -12.95 -15.53 20.55
C TYR A 23 -14.30 -16.17 20.83
N SER A 24 -14.38 -17.49 20.72
CA SER A 24 -15.59 -18.27 21.01
C SER A 24 -15.59 -18.73 22.46
N VAL A 25 -16.57 -18.30 23.25
CA VAL A 25 -16.78 -18.82 24.59
C VAL A 25 -18.02 -19.71 24.60
N GLU A 26 -17.89 -20.99 24.98
CA GLU A 26 -19.04 -21.86 25.27
C GLU A 26 -19.47 -21.59 26.71
N LEU A 27 -20.71 -21.14 26.93
CA LEU A 27 -21.18 -21.05 28.31
C LEU A 27 -22.62 -21.47 28.58
N ALA A 28 -22.72 -22.05 29.78
CA ALA A 28 -23.93 -22.28 30.53
C ALA A 28 -24.46 -20.94 31.08
N GLU A 29 -25.77 -20.79 30.96
CA GLU A 29 -26.67 -19.94 31.76
C GLU A 29 -26.69 -18.40 31.50
N SER A 30 -25.60 -17.67 31.19
CA SER A 30 -25.69 -16.28 30.63
C SER A 30 -24.36 -15.68 30.09
N PRO A 31 -24.38 -14.71 29.14
CA PRO A 31 -23.20 -14.06 28.55
C PRO A 31 -22.31 -13.27 29.54
N GLU A 32 -22.90 -12.70 30.59
CA GLU A 32 -22.18 -11.93 31.62
C GLU A 32 -21.40 -12.86 32.56
N GLN A 33 -22.03 -13.98 32.95
CA GLN A 33 -21.37 -15.03 33.73
C GLN A 33 -20.26 -15.71 32.92
N ALA A 34 -20.44 -15.77 31.60
CA ALA A 34 -19.46 -16.29 30.67
C ALA A 34 -18.17 -15.49 30.58
N ALA A 35 -18.33 -14.18 30.39
CA ALA A 35 -17.20 -13.26 30.36
C ALA A 35 -16.45 -13.27 31.71
N ALA A 36 -17.18 -13.32 32.83
CA ALA A 36 -16.58 -13.40 34.16
C ALA A 36 -15.75 -14.67 34.37
N GLN A 37 -16.27 -15.84 33.99
CA GLN A 37 -15.55 -17.12 34.11
C GLN A 37 -14.33 -17.21 33.17
N TYR A 38 -14.41 -16.66 31.96
CA TYR A 38 -13.26 -16.61 31.04
C TYR A 38 -12.17 -15.69 31.58
N ALA A 39 -12.55 -14.51 32.07
CA ALA A 39 -11.60 -13.55 32.66
C ALA A 39 -10.87 -14.12 33.89
N GLU A 40 -11.56 -14.94 34.69
CA GLU A 40 -10.98 -15.63 35.84
C GLU A 40 -10.00 -16.75 35.43
N LYS A 41 -10.27 -17.47 34.32
CA LYS A 41 -9.41 -18.53 33.79
C LYS A 41 -8.21 -18.02 32.99
N HIS A 42 -8.30 -16.83 32.41
CA HIS A 42 -7.29 -16.25 31.53
C HIS A 42 -6.85 -14.85 31.99
N PRO A 43 -6.32 -14.70 33.22
CA PRO A 43 -6.01 -13.38 33.79
C PRO A 43 -4.94 -12.62 33.00
N ASP A 44 -3.97 -13.32 32.39
CA ASP A 44 -2.89 -12.70 31.63
C ASP A 44 -3.37 -12.07 30.30
N GLU A 45 -4.36 -12.69 29.65
CA GLU A 45 -4.98 -12.16 28.43
C GLU A 45 -5.82 -10.91 28.75
N VAL A 46 -6.59 -10.94 29.84
CA VAL A 46 -7.37 -9.78 30.29
C VAL A 46 -6.47 -8.58 30.60
N VAL A 47 -5.31 -8.81 31.23
CA VAL A 47 -4.32 -7.75 31.50
C VAL A 47 -3.72 -7.20 30.20
N HIS A 48 -3.48 -8.04 29.19
CA HIS A 48 -3.03 -7.59 27.87
C HIS A 48 -4.06 -6.66 27.21
N TYR A 49 -5.34 -7.04 27.20
CA TYR A 49 -6.42 -6.21 26.65
C TYR A 49 -6.69 -4.94 27.48
N ALA A 50 -6.63 -5.02 28.81
CA ALA A 50 -6.81 -3.86 29.68
C ALA A 50 -5.68 -2.84 29.57
N ARG A 51 -4.44 -3.30 29.31
CA ARG A 51 -3.29 -2.43 29.01
C ARG A 51 -3.41 -1.73 27.65
N GLU A 52 -4.06 -2.34 26.67
CA GLU A 52 -4.32 -1.69 25.38
C GLU A 52 -5.54 -0.73 25.43
N ALA A 53 -6.46 -0.95 26.37
CA ALA A 53 -7.62 -0.08 26.61
C ALA A 53 -7.30 1.19 27.42
N THR A 54 -6.11 1.28 28.05
CA THR A 54 -5.69 2.52 28.74
C THR A 54 -5.33 3.62 27.74
N ALA A 55 -6.35 4.34 27.26
CA ALA A 55 -6.36 5.79 26.95
C ALA A 55 -7.55 6.23 26.08
N TYR A 56 -8.64 5.46 25.94
CA TYR A 56 -9.82 5.91 25.18
C TYR A 56 -11.09 5.97 26.04
N ASP A 57 -11.90 6.98 25.75
CA ASP A 57 -13.11 7.37 26.46
C ASP A 57 -14.03 6.15 26.66
N ARG A 58 -14.52 5.97 27.89
CA ARG A 58 -15.30 4.78 28.31
C ARG A 58 -16.56 4.56 27.46
N ASP A 59 -17.03 5.60 26.77
CA ASP A 59 -18.21 5.57 25.90
C ASP A 59 -17.97 4.98 24.49
N MET A 60 -16.72 4.69 24.10
CA MET A 60 -16.39 4.20 22.74
C MET A 60 -16.28 2.69 22.58
N LEU A 61 -16.25 1.91 23.66
CA LEU A 61 -16.18 0.44 23.61
C LEU A 61 -17.58 -0.17 23.59
N GLY A 62 -18.10 -0.41 22.38
CA GLY A 62 -19.32 -1.20 22.21
C GLY A 62 -19.01 -2.69 22.30
N LEU A 63 -19.34 -3.33 23.43
CA LEU A 63 -19.38 -4.78 23.54
C LEU A 63 -20.68 -5.28 22.90
N GLY A 64 -20.59 -5.81 21.69
CA GLY A 64 -21.69 -6.46 21.00
C GLY A 64 -21.61 -7.97 21.15
N TYR A 65 -22.76 -8.61 21.37
CA TYR A 65 -22.89 -10.06 21.32
C TYR A 65 -23.55 -10.42 19.98
N LEU A 66 -22.88 -11.23 19.17
CA LEU A 66 -23.48 -11.83 17.99
C LEU A 66 -23.89 -13.26 18.35
N THR A 67 -25.07 -13.66 17.92
CA THR A 67 -25.46 -15.07 17.88
C THR A 67 -24.58 -15.83 16.87
N ASP A 68 -24.56 -17.17 16.96
CA ASP A 68 -23.83 -18.00 15.98
C ASP A 68 -24.27 -17.71 14.54
N ASP A 69 -25.57 -17.49 14.34
CA ASP A 69 -26.15 -17.17 13.02
C ASP A 69 -25.72 -15.78 12.52
N GLU A 70 -25.69 -14.78 13.40
CA GLU A 70 -25.23 -13.43 13.05
C GLU A 70 -23.72 -13.39 12.79
N CYS A 71 -22.93 -14.15 13.54
CA CYS A 71 -21.51 -14.29 13.27
C CYS A 71 -21.27 -15.01 11.95
N ALA A 72 -22.01 -16.09 11.67
CA ALA A 72 -21.93 -16.79 10.39
C ALA A 72 -22.28 -15.85 9.23
N ALA A 73 -23.35 -15.07 9.37
CA ALA A 73 -23.76 -14.07 8.38
C ALA A 73 -22.70 -12.98 8.16
N GLN A 74 -22.08 -12.46 9.24
CA GLN A 74 -21.00 -11.47 9.11
C GLN A 74 -19.74 -12.07 8.48
N MET A 75 -19.39 -13.31 8.82
CA MET A 75 -18.23 -13.99 8.22
C MET A 75 -18.45 -14.25 6.73
N ILE A 76 -19.66 -14.65 6.33
CA ILE A 76 -20.04 -14.79 4.91
C ILE A 76 -19.95 -13.43 4.21
N ALA A 77 -20.54 -12.38 4.78
CA ALA A 77 -20.48 -11.03 4.20
C ALA A 77 -19.02 -10.52 4.07
N LEU A 78 -18.17 -10.81 5.05
CA LEU A 78 -16.76 -10.47 5.04
C LEU A 78 -16.00 -11.26 3.96
N GLN A 79 -16.27 -12.57 3.83
CA GLN A 79 -15.71 -13.41 2.79
C GLN A 79 -16.13 -12.96 1.38
N ASP A 80 -17.40 -12.62 1.19
CA ASP A 80 -17.94 -12.11 -0.07
C ASP A 80 -17.30 -10.75 -0.41
N MET A 81 -17.14 -9.86 0.57
CA MET A 81 -16.44 -8.59 0.40
C MET A 81 -14.98 -8.80 0.00
N TYR A 82 -14.25 -9.70 0.68
CA TYR A 82 -12.86 -10.02 0.31
C TYR A 82 -12.75 -10.67 -1.07
N ALA A 83 -13.70 -11.54 -1.44
CA ALA A 83 -13.73 -12.15 -2.76
C ALA A 83 -14.00 -11.12 -3.87
N HIS A 84 -14.88 -10.14 -3.60
CA HIS A 84 -15.15 -9.03 -4.50
C HIS A 84 -13.91 -8.14 -4.66
N ASP A 85 -13.30 -7.69 -3.56
CA ASP A 85 -12.09 -6.85 -3.59
C ASP A 85 -10.93 -7.54 -4.30
N LYS A 86 -10.76 -8.85 -4.12
CA LYS A 86 -9.75 -9.64 -4.83
C LYS A 86 -10.00 -9.67 -6.34
N THR A 87 -11.26 -9.79 -6.76
CA THR A 87 -11.65 -9.76 -8.17
C THR A 87 -11.36 -8.39 -8.76
N GLU A 88 -11.75 -7.31 -8.08
CA GLU A 88 -11.49 -5.93 -8.50
C GLU A 88 -9.99 -5.62 -8.60
N LEU A 89 -9.19 -6.05 -7.61
CA LEU A 89 -7.73 -5.96 -7.64
C LEU A 89 -7.15 -6.59 -8.91
N SER A 90 -7.57 -7.82 -9.22
CA SER A 90 -7.08 -8.52 -10.41
C SER A 90 -7.48 -7.83 -11.72
N ALA A 91 -8.67 -7.23 -11.78
CA ALA A 91 -9.13 -6.46 -12.92
C ALA A 91 -8.33 -5.16 -13.09
N VAL A 92 -8.04 -4.48 -11.98
CA VAL A 92 -7.20 -3.29 -11.95
C VAL A 92 -5.77 -3.61 -12.39
N GLU A 93 -5.17 -4.67 -11.85
CA GLU A 93 -3.85 -5.15 -12.26
C GLU A 93 -3.80 -5.41 -13.75
N LYS A 94 -4.77 -6.15 -14.30
CA LYS A 94 -4.84 -6.44 -15.73
C LYS A 94 -4.91 -5.16 -16.56
N ARG A 95 -5.81 -4.23 -16.22
CA ARG A 95 -5.96 -2.94 -16.91
C ARG A 95 -4.69 -2.08 -16.81
N LEU A 96 -3.96 -2.16 -15.70
CA LEU A 96 -2.69 -1.45 -15.55
C LEU A 96 -1.59 -2.12 -16.36
N MET A 97 -1.53 -3.45 -16.41
CA MET A 97 -0.55 -4.17 -17.23
C MET A 97 -0.81 -4.08 -18.73
N GLU A 98 -1.98 -3.64 -19.16
CA GLU A 98 -2.24 -3.30 -20.56
C GLU A 98 -1.44 -2.04 -20.97
N TYR A 99 -0.61 -2.24 -22.00
CA TYR A 99 0.18 -1.20 -22.66
C TYR A 99 -0.43 -0.85 -24.01
N THR A 100 -0.48 0.43 -24.32
CA THR A 100 -0.78 0.93 -25.66
C THR A 100 0.38 0.62 -26.62
N PRO A 101 0.12 0.53 -27.94
CA PRO A 101 1.19 0.38 -28.94
C PRO A 101 2.28 1.46 -28.82
N GLU A 102 1.90 2.69 -28.48
CA GLU A 102 2.82 3.81 -28.28
C GLU A 102 3.73 3.58 -27.07
N GLU A 103 3.17 3.13 -25.93
CA GLU A 103 3.97 2.80 -24.74
C GLU A 103 4.93 1.63 -24.99
N PHE A 104 4.48 0.60 -25.71
CA PHE A 104 5.31 -0.54 -26.06
C PHE A 104 6.45 -0.14 -27.01
N SER A 105 6.13 0.65 -28.03
CA SER A 105 7.12 1.20 -28.97
C SER A 105 8.16 2.06 -28.25
N ALA A 106 7.73 2.92 -27.32
CA ALA A 106 8.63 3.74 -26.51
C ALA A 106 9.55 2.89 -25.63
N HIS A 107 9.04 1.80 -25.05
CA HIS A 107 9.86 0.87 -24.29
C HIS A 107 10.87 0.13 -25.17
N ALA A 108 10.46 -0.35 -26.34
CA ALA A 108 11.35 -1.01 -27.30
C ALA A 108 12.46 -0.08 -27.79
N ALA A 109 12.15 1.20 -28.06
CA ALA A 109 13.14 2.22 -28.41
C ALA A 109 14.17 2.43 -27.29
N TYR A 110 13.71 2.49 -26.04
CA TYR A 110 14.59 2.60 -24.88
C TYR A 110 15.50 1.37 -24.74
N GLN A 111 14.96 0.15 -24.85
CA GLN A 111 15.75 -1.08 -24.78
C GLN A 111 16.85 -1.12 -25.86
N LYS A 112 16.53 -0.67 -27.08
CA LYS A 112 17.53 -0.52 -28.15
C LYS A 112 18.61 0.51 -27.78
N SER A 113 18.24 1.67 -27.22
CA SER A 113 19.23 2.67 -26.79
C SER A 113 20.14 2.19 -25.65
N ARG A 114 19.64 1.27 -24.81
CA ARG A 114 20.37 0.70 -23.68
C ARG A 114 21.44 -0.34 -24.05
N GLN A 115 21.49 -0.76 -25.32
CA GLN A 115 22.53 -1.65 -25.83
C GLN A 115 23.88 -0.95 -26.01
N PHE A 116 23.88 0.38 -26.09
CA PHE A 116 25.11 1.18 -26.17
C PHE A 116 25.65 1.47 -24.78
N GLU A 117 26.92 1.88 -24.68
CA GLU A 117 27.50 2.32 -23.41
C GLU A 117 26.90 3.66 -22.96
N SER A 118 26.72 3.82 -21.65
CA SER A 118 26.29 5.11 -21.11
C SER A 118 27.45 6.11 -21.04
N GLN A 119 27.14 7.38 -21.31
CA GLN A 119 28.03 8.50 -20.99
C GLN A 119 28.26 8.67 -19.47
N ASN A 120 27.34 8.16 -18.65
CA ASN A 120 27.42 8.21 -17.20
C ASN A 120 28.22 7.01 -16.66
N ALA A 121 29.24 7.31 -15.86
CA ALA A 121 30.16 6.31 -15.31
C ALA A 121 29.52 5.43 -14.21
N ASP A 122 28.38 5.85 -13.66
CA ASP A 122 27.61 5.10 -12.65
C ASP A 122 26.54 4.20 -13.30
N GLY A 123 26.54 4.06 -14.62
CA GLY A 123 25.64 3.14 -15.34
C GLY A 123 24.21 3.65 -15.55
N VAL A 124 23.97 4.96 -15.42
CA VAL A 124 22.65 5.58 -15.66
C VAL A 124 22.44 5.90 -17.13
N PHE A 125 21.32 5.51 -17.72
CA PHE A 125 20.99 5.73 -19.12
C PHE A 125 19.91 6.80 -19.32
N ILE A 126 19.95 7.49 -20.46
CA ILE A 126 18.82 8.33 -20.88
C ILE A 126 17.60 7.43 -21.09
N GLY A 127 16.48 7.82 -20.50
CA GLY A 127 15.27 7.02 -20.49
C GLY A 127 15.15 6.07 -19.30
N ASP A 128 16.16 5.92 -18.44
CA ASP A 128 15.95 5.21 -17.17
C ASP A 128 14.83 5.91 -16.38
N ILE A 129 13.96 5.10 -15.80
CA ILE A 129 12.88 5.59 -14.94
C ILE A 129 13.24 5.21 -13.52
N TYR A 130 13.21 6.17 -12.63
CA TYR A 130 13.39 6.00 -11.20
C TYR A 130 12.11 6.37 -10.47
N TYR A 131 11.91 5.79 -9.30
CA TYR A 131 10.77 6.09 -8.45
C TYR A 131 11.22 6.33 -7.01
N THR A 132 10.36 7.02 -6.28
CA THR A 132 10.48 7.14 -4.84
C THR A 132 9.11 7.04 -4.19
N GLU A 133 9.12 6.56 -2.96
CA GLU A 133 7.93 6.36 -2.15
C GLU A 133 8.08 7.24 -0.91
N TRP A 134 7.05 7.99 -0.58
CA TRP A 134 7.06 8.90 0.56
C TRP A 134 5.68 9.03 1.14
N GLY A 135 5.60 9.35 2.42
CA GLY A 135 4.34 9.26 3.13
C GLY A 135 4.49 9.36 4.62
N TYR A 136 3.49 9.96 5.26
CA TYR A 136 3.32 9.83 6.71
C TYR A 136 2.19 8.83 6.99
N ASP A 137 0.95 9.24 6.74
CA ASP A 137 -0.25 8.37 6.86
C ASP A 137 -0.68 7.73 5.52
N GLN A 138 -0.10 8.18 4.40
CA GLN A 138 -0.41 7.74 3.04
C GLN A 138 0.88 7.47 2.28
N THR A 139 0.94 6.43 1.46
CA THR A 139 2.09 6.11 0.62
C THR A 139 1.89 6.70 -0.77
N ASN A 140 2.62 7.78 -1.08
CA ASN A 140 2.70 8.36 -2.41
C ASN A 140 3.87 7.78 -3.20
N VAL A 141 3.68 7.60 -4.50
CA VAL A 141 4.73 7.14 -5.43
C VAL A 141 4.91 8.15 -6.54
N ASP A 142 6.13 8.67 -6.67
CA ASP A 142 6.52 9.59 -7.73
C ASP A 142 7.57 8.95 -8.65
N PHE A 143 7.40 9.17 -9.95
CA PHE A 143 8.26 8.63 -11.00
C PHE A 143 9.01 9.74 -11.72
N TYR A 144 10.24 9.46 -12.12
CA TYR A 144 11.15 10.40 -12.76
C TYR A 144 11.91 9.69 -13.88
N GLN A 145 11.95 10.30 -15.07
CA GLN A 145 12.73 9.77 -16.19
C GLN A 145 13.99 10.60 -16.42
N VAL A 146 15.11 9.94 -16.69
CA VAL A 146 16.35 10.59 -17.13
C VAL A 146 16.13 11.15 -18.54
N VAL A 147 16.22 12.46 -18.67
CA VAL A 147 16.06 13.18 -19.95
C VAL A 147 17.40 13.62 -20.54
N GLN A 148 18.44 13.74 -19.70
CA GLN A 148 19.77 14.15 -20.13
C GLN A 148 20.83 13.66 -19.14
N LEU A 149 22.04 13.40 -19.64
CA LEU A 149 23.24 13.17 -18.83
C LEU A 149 24.19 14.38 -18.97
N LYS A 150 24.78 14.82 -17.85
CA LYS A 150 25.70 15.97 -17.80
C LYS A 150 27.04 15.54 -17.21
N GLY A 151 28.01 15.30 -18.09
CA GLY A 151 29.29 14.73 -17.70
C GLY A 151 29.12 13.31 -17.14
N LYS A 152 30.10 12.84 -16.37
CA LYS A 152 30.20 11.44 -15.96
C LYS A 152 29.29 11.01 -14.81
N HIS A 153 28.86 11.95 -13.96
CA HIS A 153 28.22 11.63 -12.67
C HIS A 153 26.99 12.48 -12.36
N THR A 154 26.33 13.00 -13.39
CA THR A 154 25.16 13.87 -13.21
C THR A 154 24.08 13.49 -14.20
N ALA A 155 22.85 13.33 -13.72
CA ALA A 155 21.66 13.08 -14.52
C ALA A 155 20.67 14.23 -14.34
N VAL A 156 19.92 14.53 -15.39
CA VAL A 156 18.77 15.43 -15.35
C VAL A 156 17.53 14.57 -15.47
N LEU A 157 16.68 14.66 -14.45
CA LEU A 157 15.44 13.92 -14.30
C LEU A 157 14.24 14.83 -14.56
N ARG A 158 13.15 14.27 -15.08
CA ARG A 158 11.85 14.96 -15.17
C ARG A 158 10.74 14.07 -14.67
N GLN A 159 9.83 14.61 -13.88
CA GLN A 159 8.74 13.85 -13.28
C GLN A 159 7.75 13.37 -14.35
N LEU A 160 7.30 12.13 -14.21
CA LEU A 160 6.36 11.48 -15.11
C LEU A 160 4.95 11.46 -14.53
N GLU A 161 3.98 11.45 -15.43
CA GLU A 161 2.63 10.97 -15.17
C GLU A 161 2.65 9.46 -14.89
N ALA A 162 1.64 9.00 -14.15
CA ALA A 162 1.50 7.60 -13.77
C ALA A 162 0.08 7.11 -14.06
N LYS A 163 -0.02 5.89 -14.58
CA LYS A 163 -1.30 5.20 -14.72
C LYS A 163 -1.63 4.61 -13.36
N ARG A 164 -2.80 4.97 -12.81
CA ARG A 164 -3.25 4.57 -11.47
C ARG A 164 -4.55 3.81 -11.55
N GLY A 165 -4.70 2.84 -10.66
CA GLY A 165 -5.96 2.17 -10.39
C GLY A 165 -6.14 2.02 -8.88
N LEU A 166 -7.31 2.36 -8.39
CA LEU A 166 -7.72 2.09 -7.01
C LEU A 166 -8.38 0.72 -6.95
N SER A 167 -8.18 -0.01 -5.86
CA SER A 167 -8.86 -1.28 -5.65
C SER A 167 -10.05 -1.12 -4.71
N GLY A 168 -11.25 -1.41 -5.22
CA GLY A 168 -12.44 -1.65 -4.41
C GLY A 168 -12.64 -0.71 -3.21
N THR A 169 -12.95 -1.29 -2.06
CA THR A 169 -13.19 -0.58 -0.80
C THR A 169 -11.91 -0.17 -0.06
N SER A 170 -10.76 -0.57 -0.58
CA SER A 170 -9.46 -0.39 0.07
C SER A 170 -8.87 0.96 -0.28
N TYR A 171 -8.33 1.68 0.71
CA TYR A 171 -7.57 2.92 0.54
C TYR A 171 -6.19 2.72 -0.13
N ASN A 172 -6.03 1.64 -0.88
CA ASN A 172 -4.80 1.25 -1.54
C ASN A 172 -5.05 1.13 -3.04
N GLY A 173 -4.00 1.35 -3.83
CA GLY A 173 -4.06 1.26 -5.27
C GLY A 173 -2.73 0.83 -5.86
N LEU A 174 -2.78 0.51 -7.14
CA LEU A 174 -1.62 0.15 -7.93
C LEU A 174 -1.33 1.22 -8.98
N THR A 175 -0.05 1.48 -9.20
CA THR A 175 0.39 2.50 -10.13
C THR A 175 1.60 2.03 -10.93
N ARG A 176 1.74 2.55 -12.15
CA ARG A 176 2.95 2.39 -12.97
C ARG A 176 3.32 3.69 -13.68
N PRO A 177 4.61 3.91 -13.97
CA PRO A 177 5.02 5.06 -14.76
C PRO A 177 4.55 4.93 -16.21
N ILE A 178 4.31 6.07 -16.86
CA ILE A 178 4.08 6.16 -18.31
C ILE A 178 5.32 6.81 -18.94
N ARG A 179 6.11 6.03 -19.67
CA ARG A 179 7.35 6.49 -20.31
C ARG A 179 7.06 7.69 -21.23
N ASN A 180 7.90 8.72 -21.15
CA ASN A 180 7.80 9.98 -21.90
C ASN A 180 6.56 10.85 -21.61
N ALA A 181 5.63 10.43 -20.76
CA ALA A 181 4.51 11.27 -20.34
C ALA A 181 4.95 12.19 -19.20
N PHE A 182 5.58 13.32 -19.54
CA PHE A 182 6.08 14.26 -18.53
C PHE A 182 4.97 15.13 -17.94
N LYS A 183 4.97 15.32 -16.62
CA LYS A 183 4.03 16.24 -15.96
C LYS A 183 4.25 17.67 -16.45
N ALA A 184 3.19 18.33 -16.91
CA ALA A 184 3.27 19.65 -17.55
C ALA A 184 3.91 20.72 -16.65
N ASN A 185 3.56 20.72 -15.35
CA ASN A 185 3.96 21.76 -14.40
C ASN A 185 5.23 21.43 -13.60
N THR A 186 6.09 20.55 -14.12
CA THR A 186 7.31 20.12 -13.41
C THR A 186 8.56 20.53 -14.17
N LYS A 187 9.53 21.09 -13.43
CA LYS A 187 10.84 21.49 -13.97
C LYS A 187 11.81 20.30 -13.93
N PRO A 188 12.78 20.23 -14.87
CA PRO A 188 13.84 19.24 -14.78
C PRO A 188 14.67 19.43 -13.51
N ILE A 189 15.01 18.32 -12.86
CA ILE A 189 15.77 18.27 -11.61
C ILE A 189 17.14 17.67 -11.92
N THR A 190 18.21 18.34 -11.52
CA THR A 190 19.57 17.82 -11.70
C THR A 190 19.99 17.07 -10.45
N VAL A 191 20.43 15.82 -10.60
CA VAL A 191 20.87 14.95 -9.51
C VAL A 191 22.27 14.41 -9.77
N ARG A 192 23.03 14.20 -8.69
CA ARG A 192 24.30 13.48 -8.74
C ARG A 192 24.03 11.98 -8.75
N THR A 193 24.71 11.27 -9.63
CA THR A 193 24.74 9.80 -9.63
C THR A 193 25.97 9.35 -8.83
N LYS A 194 25.80 8.27 -8.07
CA LYS A 194 26.89 7.62 -7.35
C LYS A 194 26.64 6.12 -7.31
N TYR A 195 27.52 5.34 -7.91
CA TYR A 195 27.52 3.89 -7.76
C TYR A 195 28.55 3.50 -6.69
N GLU A 196 28.07 3.15 -5.50
CA GLU A 196 28.90 2.78 -4.35
C GLU A 196 28.26 1.57 -3.66
N ASN A 197 29.06 0.69 -3.04
CA ASN A 197 28.56 -0.49 -2.32
C ASN A 197 27.63 -1.41 -3.13
N HIS A 198 27.85 -1.50 -4.45
CA HIS A 198 27.00 -2.25 -5.40
C HIS A 198 25.58 -1.70 -5.56
N GLU A 199 25.34 -0.46 -5.14
CA GLU A 199 24.05 0.22 -5.28
C GLU A 199 24.22 1.60 -5.94
N LEU A 200 23.33 1.88 -6.90
CA LEU A 200 23.21 3.22 -7.45
C LEU A 200 22.38 4.08 -6.49
N THR A 201 22.98 5.16 -6.00
CA THR A 201 22.30 6.13 -5.16
C THR A 201 22.07 7.44 -5.90
N MET A 202 20.81 7.86 -5.90
CA MET A 202 20.38 9.20 -6.28
C MET A 202 19.34 9.67 -5.27
N ARG A 203 19.28 10.98 -5.04
CA ARG A 203 18.27 11.59 -4.16
C ARG A 203 17.64 12.79 -4.81
N ILE A 204 16.35 12.95 -4.53
CA ILE A 204 15.62 14.20 -4.70
C ILE A 204 15.15 14.60 -3.31
N GLU A 205 15.53 15.80 -2.89
CA GLU A 205 15.31 16.29 -1.53
C GLU A 205 15.87 15.31 -0.47
N ARG A 206 15.00 14.67 0.32
CA ARG A 206 15.39 13.68 1.34
C ARG A 206 15.17 12.23 0.91
N ASN A 207 14.56 12.01 -0.26
CA ASN A 207 14.10 10.70 -0.68
C ASN A 207 15.08 10.04 -1.65
N TYR A 208 15.38 8.76 -1.40
CA TYR A 208 16.20 7.96 -2.30
C TYR A 208 15.38 7.52 -3.51
N LEU A 209 16.03 7.54 -4.66
CA LEU A 209 15.47 7.06 -5.92
C LEU A 209 15.89 5.61 -6.15
N ARG A 210 14.94 4.77 -6.54
CA ARG A 210 15.16 3.38 -6.93
C ARG A 210 14.84 3.21 -8.41
N LEU A 211 15.60 2.37 -9.12
CA LEU A 211 15.34 2.10 -10.53
C LEU A 211 13.98 1.41 -10.66
N ALA A 212 13.14 1.89 -11.56
CA ALA A 212 11.85 1.31 -11.85
C ALA A 212 11.99 0.18 -12.88
N GLU A 213 11.30 -0.93 -12.64
CA GLU A 213 11.32 -2.09 -13.53
C GLU A 213 10.15 -2.01 -14.51
N PHE A 214 10.40 -2.39 -15.77
CA PHE A 214 9.33 -2.49 -16.75
C PHE A 214 8.37 -3.64 -16.37
N GLY A 215 7.06 -3.40 -16.50
CA GLY A 215 6.04 -4.39 -16.13
C GLY A 215 5.72 -4.45 -14.64
N LYS A 216 6.48 -3.76 -13.77
CA LYS A 216 6.24 -3.73 -12.33
C LYS A 216 5.17 -2.71 -11.97
N LEU A 217 4.26 -3.12 -11.08
CA LEU A 217 3.29 -2.24 -10.43
C LEU A 217 3.81 -1.86 -9.04
N TYR A 218 3.48 -0.64 -8.63
CA TYR A 218 3.86 -0.06 -7.34
C TYR A 218 2.61 0.20 -6.52
N SER A 219 2.67 -0.10 -5.23
CA SER A 219 1.56 0.15 -4.32
C SER A 219 1.60 1.60 -3.82
N TYR A 220 0.43 2.23 -3.76
CA TYR A 220 0.23 3.55 -3.16
C TYR A 220 -1.02 3.51 -2.29
N SER A 221 -1.13 4.39 -1.30
CA SER A 221 -2.34 4.54 -0.51
C SER A 221 -2.88 5.97 -0.57
N VAL A 222 -4.19 6.09 -0.48
CA VAL A 222 -4.93 7.36 -0.50
C VAL A 222 -5.54 7.62 0.88
N GLY A 223 -5.71 8.90 1.22
CA GLY A 223 -6.28 9.30 2.51
C GLY A 223 -7.68 8.75 2.77
N ALA A 224 -7.94 8.48 4.04
CA ALA A 224 -9.21 7.92 4.54
C ALA A 224 -10.40 8.89 4.43
#